data_AF-A0A673SY81-F1
#
_entry.id   AF-A0A673SY81-F1
#
_cell.length_a   1.000
_cell.length_b   1.000
_cell.length_c   1.000
_cell.angle_alpha   90.00
_cell.angle_beta   90.00
_cell.angle_gamma   90.00
#
_symmetry.space_group_name_H-M   'P 1'
#
loop_
_entity.id
_entity.type
_entity.pdbx_description
1 polymer ?
#
loop_
_entity_poly.entity_id
_entity_poly.type
_entity_poly.pdbx_seq_one_letter_code
_entity_poly.pdbx_strand_id
1 'polypeptide(L)' 'MMTITQIVHDHWVHILMSMGFVLGCHLDRKNEEKLTAFWNKSLLFKRELRPSEEVTWK' A
#
# COMPACT_ATOMS: atom_id res chain seq x y z
N MET A 1 -4.88 19.88 -35.02
CA MET A 1 -4.43 18.51 -34.67
C MET A 1 -3.84 18.57 -33.29
N MET A 2 -4.45 17.91 -32.30
CA MET A 2 -3.86 17.82 -30.96
C MET A 2 -2.68 16.86 -31.01
N THR A 3 -1.50 17.39 -30.72
CA THR A 3 -0.28 16.60 -30.62
C THR A 3 -0.24 15.94 -29.24
N ILE A 4 0.33 14.74 -29.16
CA ILE A 4 0.45 13.96 -27.91
C ILE A 4 1.08 14.81 -26.79
N THR A 5 2.02 15.69 -27.16
CA THR A 5 2.69 16.64 -26.26
C THR A 5 1.73 17.59 -25.54
N GLN A 6 0.63 18.01 -26.17
CA GLN A 6 -0.36 18.91 -25.56
C GLN A 6 -1.23 18.16 -24.54
N ILE A 7 -1.59 16.90 -24.84
CA ILE A 7 -2.37 16.05 -23.94
C ILE A 7 -1.57 15.71 -22.69
N VAL A 8 -0.28 15.38 -22.84
CA VAL A 8 0.61 15.11 -21.69
C VAL A 8 0.72 16.32 -20.78
N HIS A 9 0.85 17.54 -21.34
CA HIS A 9 0.94 18.75 -20.54
C HIS A 9 -0.36 19.06 -19.79
N ASP A 10 -1.52 18.85 -20.43
CA ASP A 10 -2.83 19.12 -19.84
C ASP A 10 -3.21 18.09 -18.76
N HIS A 11 -2.90 16.81 -18.98
CA HIS A 11 -3.26 15.71 -18.07
C HIS A 11 -2.19 15.33 -17.03
N TRP A 12 -1.03 16.00 -17.02
CA TRP A 12 0.07 15.70 -16.11
C TRP A 12 -0.35 15.73 -14.63
N VAL A 13 -1.22 16.66 -14.26
CA VAL A 13 -1.69 16.84 -12.87
C VAL A 13 -2.49 15.64 -12.36
N HIS A 14 -3.31 15.03 -13.22
CA HIS A 14 -4.08 13.84 -12.86
C HIS A 14 -3.19 12.61 -12.66
N ILE A 15 -2.12 12.51 -13.46
CA ILE A 15 -1.12 11.45 -13.33
C ILE A 15 -0.35 11.62 -12.01
N LEU A 16 0.02 12.85 -11.65
CA LEU A 16 0.77 13.15 -10.43
C LEU A 16 -0.01 12.74 -9.16
N MET A 17 -1.31 13.01 -9.10
CA MET A 17 -2.17 12.60 -7.98
C MET A 17 -2.27 11.08 -7.86
N SER A 18 -2.49 10.40 -8.98
CA SER A 18 -2.60 8.94 -9.02
C SER A 18 -1.29 8.27 -8.60
N MET A 19 -0.16 8.79 -9.10
CA MET A 19 1.18 8.30 -8.78
C MET A 19 1.54 8.54 -7.31
N GLY A 20 1.19 9.71 -6.76
CA GLY A 20 1.42 10.05 -5.36
C GLY A 20 0.65 9.15 -4.41
N PHE A 21 -0.61 8.82 -4.74
CA PHE A 21 -1.41 7.87 -3.98
C PHE A 21 -0.78 6.48 -3.96
N VAL A 22 -0.37 5.97 -5.13
CA VAL A 22 0.29 4.66 -5.24
C VAL A 22 1.58 4.61 -4.43
N LEU A 23 2.40 5.67 -4.50
CA LEU A 23 3.61 5.78 -3.68
C LEU A 23 3.31 5.83 -2.19
N GLY A 24 2.28 6.57 -1.78
CA GLY A 24 1.81 6.65 -0.39
C GLY A 24 1.42 5.27 0.14
N CYS A 25 0.55 4.55 -0.58
CA CYS A 25 0.16 3.18 -0.21
C CYS A 25 1.35 2.22 -0.16
N HIS A 26 2.32 2.37 -1.06
CA HIS A 26 3.50 1.52 -1.07
C HIS A 26 4.39 1.76 0.16
N LEU A 27 4.61 3.02 0.53
CA LEU A 27 5.38 3.39 1.71
C LEU A 27 4.67 2.98 3.01
N ASP A 28 3.34 3.14 3.05
CA ASP A 28 2.52 2.73 4.18
C ASP A 28 2.61 1.21 4.41
N ARG A 29 2.42 0.41 3.35
CA ARG A 29 2.57 -1.06 3.42
C ARG A 29 3.96 -1.48 3.93
N LYS A 30 5.01 -0.80 3.46
CA LYS A 30 6.39 -1.07 3.92
C LYS A 30 6.59 -0.71 5.39
N ASN A 31 5.86 0.27 5.91
CA ASN A 31 5.91 0.64 7.31
C ASN A 31 5.12 -0.35 8.18
N GLU A 32 3.96 -0.81 7.71
CA GLU A 32 3.18 -1.86 8.37
C GLU A 32 3.98 -3.16 8.50
N GLU A 33 4.71 -3.57 7.46
CA GLU A 33 5.63 -4.73 7.51
C GLU A 33 6.64 -4.62 8.66
N LYS A 34 7.14 -3.42 8.98
CA LYS A 34 8.04 -3.21 10.13
C LYS A 34 7.32 -3.28 11.48
N LEU A 35 6.03 -2.93 11.51
CA LEU A 35 5.19 -2.95 12.72
C LEU A 35 4.59 -4.35 13.02
N THR A 36 4.82 -5.34 12.15
CA THR A 36 4.38 -6.73 12.35
C THR A 36 5.00 -7.42 13.57
N ALA A 37 6.04 -6.85 14.20
CA ALA A 37 6.74 -7.46 15.34
C ALA A 37 5.82 -7.79 16.53
N PHE A 38 4.69 -7.09 16.68
CA PHE A 38 3.70 -7.32 17.73
C PHE A 38 2.43 -8.07 17.27
N TRP A 39 2.36 -8.48 16.02
CA TRP A 39 1.21 -9.24 15.53
C TRP A 39 1.05 -10.57 16.26
N ASN A 40 -0.21 -10.92 16.52
CA ASN A 40 -0.62 -12.14 17.24
C ASN A 40 -0.04 -12.29 18.67
N LYS A 41 0.54 -11.22 19.24
CA LYS A 41 1.03 -11.17 20.63
C LYS A 41 0.12 -10.38 21.57
N SER A 42 -0.84 -9.63 21.01
CA SER A 42 -1.85 -8.90 21.79
C SER A 42 -2.73 -9.88 22.57
N LEU A 43 -2.94 -9.59 23.87
CA LEU A 43 -3.79 -10.39 24.77
C LEU A 43 -5.20 -10.65 24.23
N LEU A 44 -5.75 -9.71 23.45
CA LEU A 44 -7.10 -9.80 22.90
C LEU A 44 -7.19 -10.65 21.61
N PHE A 45 -6.13 -10.65 20.80
CA PHE A 45 -6.15 -11.24 19.45
C PHE A 45 -5.23 -12.44 19.28
N LYS A 46 -4.54 -12.85 20.35
CA LYS A 46 -3.64 -14.01 20.33
C LYS A 46 -4.44 -15.28 20.04
N ARG A 47 -4.10 -15.95 18.93
CA ARG A 47 -4.69 -17.23 18.52
C ARG A 47 -3.65 -18.15 17.87
N GLU A 48 -3.88 -19.45 17.95
CA GLU A 48 -3.13 -20.44 17.18
C GLU A 48 -3.38 -20.21 15.67
N LEU A 49 -2.31 -20.20 14.87
CA LEU A 49 -2.40 -20.04 13.42
C LEU A 49 -2.85 -21.36 12.78
N ARG A 50 -3.67 -21.29 11.74
CA ARG A 50 -4.02 -22.48 10.95
C ARG A 50 -2.77 -22.96 10.19
N PRO A 51 -2.62 -24.27 9.90
CA PRO A 51 -1.44 -24.79 9.20
C PRO A 51 -1.20 -24.15 7.81
N SER A 52 -2.21 -23.51 7.22
CA SER A 52 -2.16 -22.83 5.93
C SER A 52 -2.02 -21.30 6.03
N GLU A 53 -1.95 -20.73 7.22
CA GLU A 53 -1.96 -19.28 7.47
C GLU A 53 -0.64 -18.87 8.12
N GLU A 54 0.20 -18.16 7.37
CA GLU A 54 1.52 -17.71 7.84
C GLU A 54 1.43 -16.49 8.77
N VAL A 55 0.43 -15.63 8.54
CA VAL A 55 0.23 -14.35 9.22
C VAL A 55 -1.26 -14.06 9.39
N THR A 56 -1.63 -13.40 10.48
CA THR A 56 -3.04 -13.09 10.81
C THR A 56 -3.66 -12.02 9.90
N TRP A 57 -2.83 -11.18 9.27
CA TRP A 57 -3.22 -10.11 8.34
C TRP A 57 -2.16 -9.95 7.22
N LYS A 58 -2.38 -9.12 6.22
CA LYS A 58 -1.41 -8.82 5.13
C LYS A 58 -1.46 -7.36 4.74
#